data_AF-A0A956BH54-F1
#
_entry.id   AF-A0A956BH54-F1
#
_cell.length_a   1.000
_cell.length_b   1.000
_cell.length_c   1.000
_cell.angle_alpha   90.00
_cell.angle_beta   90.00
_cell.angle_gamma   90.00
#
_symmetry.space_group_name_H-M   'P 1'
#
loop_
_entity.id
_entity.type
_entity.pdbx_description
1 polymer ?
#
loop_
_entity_poly.entity_id
_entity_poly.type
_entity_poly.pdbx_seq_one_letter_code
_entity_poly.pdbx_strand_id
1 'polypeptide(L)'
;MLVLCVTAAHARAETFTVSSPLDDGEEGTLRWALEMSESEEGQDLIAFDLPADELTITLSDPLPTLSEGVEIRGTTQFEDGPLVTVSFPGSNGFRANLPVGDDLVINGLVLQAWGGVGIEALLSGGDVSLSDLELRSAAGCSFAANSDEAIVISGANEASVNRVRAVDVGMGIRVEESASVEISANSFEGSGCGEQGRVMDFDPVFHNESGELEGSLFFISQNDFDLAVGDVHFRNLQGPATLTSDPDLPSFSRHAVFYPGVSVTIEHANLVSVSALD
;
A
#
# COMPACT_ATOMS: atom_id res chain seq x y z
N MET A 1 -5.67 -27.17 41.16
CA MET A 1 -5.43 -26.21 40.06
C MET A 1 -6.04 -26.82 38.82
N LEU A 2 -7.22 -26.36 38.43
CA LEU A 2 -7.92 -26.80 37.22
C LEU A 2 -7.41 -25.91 36.08
N VAL A 3 -6.69 -26.49 35.12
CA VAL A 3 -6.28 -25.78 33.90
C VAL A 3 -7.44 -25.94 32.92
N LEU A 4 -8.21 -24.87 32.72
CA LEU A 4 -9.24 -24.81 31.71
C LEU A 4 -8.55 -24.56 30.36
N CYS A 5 -8.52 -25.57 29.50
CA CYS A 5 -8.02 -25.42 28.13
C CYS A 5 -9.16 -24.82 27.29
N VAL A 6 -9.07 -23.52 26.98
CA VAL A 6 -9.98 -22.87 26.03
C VAL A 6 -9.40 -23.14 24.65
N THR A 7 -10.11 -23.92 23.84
CA THR A 7 -9.84 -24.00 22.40
C THR A 7 -10.42 -22.76 21.76
N ALA A 8 -9.58 -21.90 21.17
CA ALA A 8 -10.08 -20.85 20.29
C ALA A 8 -10.79 -21.53 19.11
N ALA A 9 -12.09 -21.28 18.96
CA ALA A 9 -12.77 -21.61 17.73
C ALA A 9 -12.18 -20.68 16.66
N HIS A 10 -11.62 -21.25 15.60
CA HIS A 10 -11.21 -20.46 14.45
C HIS A 10 -12.50 -20.01 13.77
N ALA A 11 -12.68 -18.69 13.69
CA ALA A 11 -13.81 -18.11 12.99
C ALA A 11 -13.74 -18.54 11.51
N ARG A 12 -14.91 -18.73 10.88
CA ARG A 12 -14.97 -19.33 9.55
C ARG A 12 -14.83 -18.21 8.53
N ALA A 13 -13.76 -18.25 7.75
CA ALA A 13 -13.66 -17.46 6.53
C ALA A 13 -14.79 -17.85 5.56
N GLU A 14 -15.68 -16.91 5.29
CA GLU A 14 -16.72 -17.01 4.25
C GLU A 14 -16.23 -16.34 2.96
N THR A 15 -16.95 -16.57 1.87
CA THR A 15 -16.65 -15.96 0.57
C THR A 15 -17.86 -15.22 0.04
N PHE A 16 -17.71 -13.93 -0.18
CA PHE A 16 -18.72 -13.06 -0.78
C PHE A 16 -18.35 -12.75 -2.22
N THR A 17 -19.21 -13.14 -3.15
CA THR A 17 -18.97 -12.93 -4.59
C THR A 17 -19.67 -11.67 -5.07
N VAL A 18 -18.89 -10.77 -5.67
CA VAL A 18 -19.37 -9.58 -6.38
C VAL A 18 -19.69 -9.97 -7.82
N SER A 19 -20.98 -10.09 -8.13
CA SER A 19 -21.50 -10.47 -9.46
C SER A 19 -22.28 -9.35 -10.15
N SER A 20 -22.42 -8.18 -9.52
CA SER A 20 -23.10 -7.00 -10.04
C SER A 20 -22.19 -5.77 -9.97
N PRO A 21 -22.10 -4.96 -11.05
CA PRO A 21 -21.32 -3.72 -11.05
C PRO A 21 -22.06 -2.55 -10.39
N LEU A 22 -23.32 -2.75 -9.99
CA LEU A 22 -24.15 -1.72 -9.37
C LEU A 22 -23.65 -1.38 -7.96
N ASP A 23 -23.96 -0.17 -7.52
CA ASP A 23 -23.72 0.30 -6.15
C ASP A 23 -25.05 0.62 -5.46
N ASP A 24 -25.94 -0.37 -5.37
CA ASP A 24 -27.26 -0.25 -4.73
C ASP A 24 -27.36 -0.98 -3.37
N GLY A 25 -26.28 -1.66 -2.96
CA GLY A 25 -26.23 -2.45 -1.73
C GLY A 25 -27.02 -3.76 -1.82
N GLU A 26 -27.49 -4.17 -3.00
CA GLU A 26 -28.14 -5.47 -3.17
C GLU A 26 -27.11 -6.62 -3.20
N GLU A 27 -27.59 -7.83 -2.93
CA GLU A 27 -26.78 -9.05 -2.95
C GLU A 27 -25.99 -9.18 -4.27
N GLY A 28 -24.71 -9.49 -4.15
CA GLY A 28 -23.79 -9.57 -5.29
C GLY A 28 -23.14 -8.24 -5.69
N THR A 29 -23.42 -7.11 -5.01
CA THR A 29 -22.64 -5.86 -5.20
C THR A 29 -21.41 -5.81 -4.30
N LEU A 30 -20.42 -4.98 -4.63
CA LEU A 30 -19.24 -4.76 -3.79
C LEU A 30 -19.62 -4.20 -2.41
N ARG A 31 -20.58 -3.26 -2.37
CA ARG A 31 -21.07 -2.69 -1.11
C ARG A 31 -21.66 -3.77 -0.20
N TRP A 32 -22.55 -4.61 -0.75
CA TRP A 32 -23.10 -5.73 -0.01
C TRP A 32 -22.02 -6.69 0.47
N ALA A 33 -21.06 -7.06 -0.38
CA ALA A 33 -20.00 -7.99 0.00
C ALA A 33 -19.14 -7.48 1.18
N LEU A 34 -18.82 -6.18 1.20
CA LEU A 34 -18.10 -5.54 2.29
C LEU A 34 -18.95 -5.43 3.56
N GLU A 35 -20.24 -5.14 3.44
CA GLU A 35 -21.14 -5.11 4.60
C GLU A 35 -21.33 -6.49 5.22
N MET A 36 -21.35 -7.54 4.39
CA MET A 36 -21.44 -8.92 4.87
C MET A 36 -20.13 -9.38 5.52
N SER A 37 -18.97 -9.02 4.96
CA SER A 37 -17.68 -9.36 5.56
C SER A 37 -17.41 -8.65 6.88
N GLU A 38 -18.15 -7.58 7.18
CA GLU A 38 -18.11 -6.87 8.47
C GLU A 38 -19.14 -7.43 9.49
N SER A 39 -19.88 -8.47 9.10
CA SER A 39 -20.96 -9.07 9.89
C SER A 39 -20.68 -10.52 10.30
N GLU A 40 -19.68 -11.13 9.68
CA GLU A 40 -19.26 -12.51 9.94
C GLU A 40 -17.89 -12.49 10.61
N GLU A 41 -17.71 -13.30 11.66
CA GLU A 41 -16.42 -13.33 12.35
C GLU A 41 -15.35 -14.01 11.49
N GLY A 42 -14.21 -13.36 11.31
CA GLY A 42 -13.01 -13.97 10.73
C GLY A 42 -12.48 -13.23 9.51
N GLN A 43 -11.42 -13.77 8.90
CA GLN A 43 -10.87 -13.20 7.68
C GLN A 43 -11.65 -13.69 6.45
N ASP A 44 -12.51 -12.84 5.93
CA ASP A 44 -13.36 -13.18 4.79
C ASP A 44 -12.71 -12.88 3.44
N LEU A 45 -13.21 -13.57 2.40
CA LEU A 45 -12.77 -13.38 1.02
C LEU A 45 -13.87 -12.68 0.20
N ILE A 46 -13.52 -11.54 -0.39
CA ILE A 46 -14.31 -10.88 -1.43
C ILE A 46 -13.72 -11.24 -2.79
N ALA A 47 -14.50 -11.98 -3.57
CA ALA A 47 -14.17 -12.41 -4.93
C ALA A 47 -15.07 -11.71 -5.96
N PHE A 48 -14.65 -11.63 -7.22
CA PHE A 48 -15.39 -10.99 -8.30
C PHE A 48 -15.73 -12.01 -9.41
N ASP A 49 -16.99 -11.98 -9.84
CA ASP A 49 -17.55 -12.74 -10.97
C ASP A 49 -18.50 -11.82 -11.75
N LEU A 50 -17.95 -10.73 -12.28
CA LEU A 50 -18.69 -9.74 -13.04
C LEU A 50 -18.83 -10.18 -14.51
N PRO A 51 -19.89 -9.77 -15.21
CA PRO A 51 -19.97 -9.92 -16.66
C PRO A 51 -18.73 -9.28 -17.33
N ALA A 52 -18.16 -9.95 -18.33
CA ALA A 52 -16.92 -9.52 -18.98
C ALA A 52 -16.99 -8.12 -19.63
N ASP A 53 -18.19 -7.64 -19.95
CA ASP A 53 -18.48 -6.31 -20.49
C ASP A 53 -18.83 -5.26 -19.43
N GLU A 54 -18.88 -5.63 -18.14
CA GLU A 54 -19.31 -4.78 -17.02
C GLU A 54 -18.31 -4.83 -15.84
N LEU A 55 -17.04 -4.55 -16.11
CA LEU A 55 -15.95 -4.65 -15.13
C LEU A 55 -15.71 -3.38 -14.30
N THR A 56 -16.57 -2.39 -14.41
CA THR A 56 -16.43 -1.10 -13.70
C THR A 56 -17.55 -0.93 -12.70
N ILE A 57 -17.18 -0.85 -11.43
CA ILE A 57 -18.05 -0.50 -10.31
C ILE A 57 -17.89 0.99 -10.05
N THR A 58 -18.95 1.76 -10.26
CA THR A 58 -18.95 3.21 -9.95
C THR A 58 -19.74 3.45 -8.68
N LEU A 59 -19.05 3.90 -7.64
CA LEU A 59 -19.67 4.13 -6.35
C LEU A 59 -20.46 5.44 -6.35
N SER A 60 -21.67 5.42 -5.78
CA SER A 60 -22.47 6.61 -5.52
C SER A 60 -22.12 7.26 -4.18
N ASP A 61 -21.68 6.45 -3.22
CA ASP A 61 -21.36 6.86 -1.86
C ASP A 61 -20.06 6.19 -1.37
N PRO A 62 -19.37 6.74 -0.37
CA PRO A 62 -18.20 6.08 0.21
C PRO A 62 -18.51 4.64 0.67
N LEU A 63 -17.53 3.74 0.53
CA LEU A 63 -17.62 2.39 1.10
C LEU A 63 -17.52 2.46 2.63
N PRO A 64 -18.10 1.48 3.36
CA PRO A 64 -17.86 1.36 4.80
C PRO A 64 -16.36 1.21 5.10
N THR A 65 -15.93 1.68 6.27
CA THR A 65 -14.56 1.43 6.76
C THR A 65 -14.51 0.00 7.27
N LEU A 66 -13.50 -0.76 6.82
CA LEU A 66 -13.26 -2.12 7.25
C LEU A 66 -12.75 -2.13 8.68
N SER A 67 -13.33 -2.94 9.54
CA SER A 67 -12.96 -3.07 10.96
C SER A 67 -12.57 -4.48 11.34
N GLU A 68 -12.63 -5.43 10.41
CA GLU A 68 -12.06 -6.77 10.53
C GLU A 68 -11.23 -7.18 9.31
N GLY A 69 -10.47 -8.26 9.45
CA GLY A 69 -9.58 -8.76 8.42
C GLY A 69 -10.34 -9.16 7.16
N VAL A 70 -9.84 -8.75 6.00
CA VAL A 70 -10.49 -9.06 4.72
C VAL A 70 -9.47 -9.23 3.60
N GLU A 71 -9.75 -10.17 2.72
CA GLU A 71 -9.02 -10.37 1.48
C GLU A 71 -9.91 -10.01 0.28
N ILE A 72 -9.49 -9.03 -0.51
CA ILE A 72 -10.19 -8.57 -1.72
C ILE A 72 -9.38 -9.00 -2.95
N ARG A 73 -9.92 -9.91 -3.77
CA ARG A 73 -9.25 -10.46 -4.95
C ARG A 73 -9.94 -10.13 -6.27
N GLY A 74 -9.48 -9.07 -6.94
CA GLY A 74 -9.98 -8.64 -8.24
C GLY A 74 -9.57 -9.51 -9.44
N THR A 75 -8.66 -10.47 -9.26
CA THR A 75 -8.15 -11.40 -10.30
C THR A 75 -8.91 -12.73 -10.38
N THR A 76 -9.94 -12.92 -9.56
CA THR A 76 -10.65 -14.21 -9.41
C THR A 76 -11.35 -14.71 -10.68
N GLN A 77 -11.73 -13.82 -11.58
CA GLN A 77 -12.42 -14.13 -12.85
C GLN A 77 -11.48 -14.23 -14.06
N PHE A 78 -10.30 -13.60 -14.02
CA PHE A 78 -9.35 -13.63 -15.13
C PHE A 78 -7.91 -13.70 -14.62
N GLU A 79 -7.25 -14.85 -14.79
CA GLU A 79 -5.85 -15.06 -14.36
C GLU A 79 -4.87 -14.05 -15.00
N ASP A 80 -5.17 -13.55 -16.20
CA ASP A 80 -4.37 -12.57 -16.96
C ASP A 80 -5.23 -11.43 -17.57
N GLY A 81 -6.48 -11.29 -17.15
CA GLY A 81 -7.46 -10.41 -17.81
C GLY A 81 -7.69 -9.06 -17.12
N PRO A 82 -8.60 -8.23 -17.68
CA PRO A 82 -8.82 -6.87 -17.19
C PRO A 82 -9.15 -6.85 -15.70
N LEU A 83 -8.37 -6.07 -14.96
CA LEU A 83 -8.60 -5.84 -13.54
C LEU A 83 -9.97 -5.17 -13.34
N VAL A 84 -10.71 -5.60 -12.32
CA VAL A 84 -11.95 -4.93 -11.93
C VAL A 84 -11.61 -3.49 -11.55
N THR A 85 -12.35 -2.55 -12.15
CA THR A 85 -12.17 -1.12 -11.89
C THR A 85 -13.19 -0.66 -10.85
N VAL A 86 -12.71 -0.09 -9.74
CA VAL A 86 -13.55 0.54 -8.72
C VAL A 86 -13.32 2.05 -8.78
N SER A 87 -14.37 2.80 -9.08
CA SER A 87 -14.34 4.25 -9.25
C SER A 87 -14.97 4.94 -8.03
N PHE A 88 -14.24 5.89 -7.43
CA PHE A 88 -14.58 6.58 -6.17
C PHE A 88 -14.88 8.08 -6.36
N PRO A 89 -15.80 8.48 -7.26
CA PRO A 89 -15.93 9.87 -7.69
C PRO A 89 -16.13 10.85 -6.51
N GLY A 90 -15.09 11.64 -6.21
CA GLY A 90 -15.14 12.66 -5.16
C GLY A 90 -15.13 12.12 -3.72
N SER A 91 -14.78 10.86 -3.51
CA SER A 91 -14.61 10.23 -2.19
C SER A 91 -13.20 9.68 -1.99
N ASN A 92 -12.86 9.25 -0.78
CA ASN A 92 -11.64 8.47 -0.54
C ASN A 92 -11.83 7.05 -1.11
N GLY A 93 -10.73 6.36 -1.36
CA GLY A 93 -10.76 4.95 -1.76
C GLY A 93 -11.01 4.00 -0.58
N PHE A 94 -10.35 2.85 -0.56
CA PHE A 94 -10.53 1.87 0.52
C PHE A 94 -9.97 2.39 1.84
N ARG A 95 -10.69 2.10 2.94
CA ARG A 95 -10.26 2.45 4.31
C ARG A 95 -10.42 1.26 5.22
N ALA A 96 -9.37 0.95 5.98
CA ALA A 96 -9.36 -0.09 6.98
C ALA A 96 -8.83 0.44 8.30
N ASN A 97 -9.47 0.05 9.40
CA ASN A 97 -9.08 0.33 10.78
C ASN A 97 -9.12 -0.99 11.57
N LEU A 98 -8.06 -1.79 11.42
CA LEU A 98 -8.06 -3.17 11.86
C LEU A 98 -7.46 -3.35 13.26
N PRO A 99 -8.06 -4.19 14.11
CA PRO A 99 -7.51 -4.53 15.42
C PRO A 99 -6.28 -5.44 15.29
N VAL A 100 -5.63 -5.70 16.43
CA VAL A 100 -4.44 -6.56 16.49
C VAL A 100 -4.75 -7.96 15.93
N GLY A 101 -4.01 -8.37 14.90
CA GLY A 101 -4.03 -9.74 14.38
C GLY A 101 -4.98 -9.96 13.21
N ASP A 102 -5.64 -8.91 12.73
CA ASP A 102 -6.42 -8.92 11.51
C ASP A 102 -5.60 -8.38 10.34
N ASP A 103 -5.70 -9.05 9.20
CA ASP A 103 -4.89 -8.75 8.02
C ASP A 103 -5.73 -8.13 6.90
N LEU A 104 -5.15 -7.17 6.18
CA LEU A 104 -5.73 -6.59 4.96
C LEU A 104 -4.98 -7.10 3.73
N VAL A 105 -5.68 -7.78 2.83
CA VAL A 105 -5.12 -8.18 1.54
C VAL A 105 -5.94 -7.58 0.41
N ILE A 106 -5.30 -6.84 -0.49
CA ILE A 106 -5.95 -6.33 -1.71
C ILE A 106 -5.06 -6.72 -2.90
N ASN A 107 -5.62 -7.49 -3.83
CA ASN A 107 -4.94 -7.90 -5.05
C ASN A 107 -5.78 -7.61 -6.29
N GLY A 108 -5.13 -7.15 -7.36
CA GLY A 108 -5.69 -7.27 -8.70
C GLY A 108 -6.83 -6.30 -9.02
N LEU A 109 -6.75 -5.05 -8.56
CA LEU A 109 -7.77 -4.03 -8.80
C LEU A 109 -7.19 -2.80 -9.50
N VAL A 110 -8.03 -2.14 -10.31
CA VAL A 110 -7.83 -0.74 -10.69
C VAL A 110 -8.69 0.11 -9.77
N LEU A 111 -8.07 0.94 -8.93
CA LEU A 111 -8.77 1.98 -8.20
C LEU A 111 -8.67 3.26 -8.99
N GLN A 112 -9.76 4.00 -9.11
CA GLN A 112 -9.72 5.27 -9.80
C GLN A 112 -10.64 6.34 -9.22
N ALA A 113 -10.38 7.58 -9.63
CA ALA A 113 -11.24 8.73 -9.43
C ALA A 113 -11.51 9.12 -7.97
N TRP A 114 -10.63 8.76 -7.03
CA TRP A 114 -10.72 9.21 -5.64
C TRP A 114 -10.21 10.66 -5.48
N GLY A 115 -10.67 11.34 -4.43
CA GLY A 115 -10.35 12.74 -4.12
C GLY A 115 -9.52 12.98 -2.84
N GLY A 116 -9.04 11.92 -2.18
CA GLY A 116 -8.14 11.98 -1.04
C GLY A 116 -7.14 10.82 -1.05
N VAL A 117 -7.17 9.95 -0.03
CA VAL A 117 -6.30 8.76 -0.01
C VAL A 117 -6.91 7.63 -0.84
N GLY A 118 -6.10 6.98 -1.68
CA GLY A 118 -6.53 5.85 -2.50
C GLY A 118 -6.75 4.57 -1.68
N ILE A 119 -5.80 4.22 -0.82
CA ILE A 119 -5.91 3.14 0.17
C ILE A 119 -5.37 3.64 1.50
N GLU A 120 -6.19 3.63 2.54
CA GLU A 120 -5.79 3.98 3.91
C GLU A 120 -5.94 2.74 4.79
N ALA A 121 -4.83 2.21 5.29
CA ALA A 121 -4.79 1.05 6.17
C ALA A 121 -4.19 1.46 7.52
N LEU A 122 -5.04 1.57 8.54
CA LEU A 122 -4.67 1.90 9.91
C LEU A 122 -4.80 0.64 10.77
N LEU A 123 -3.69 0.06 11.20
CA LEU A 123 -3.67 -1.21 11.93
C LEU A 123 -3.10 -1.00 13.33
N SER A 124 -3.44 -1.90 14.25
CA SER A 124 -2.87 -1.95 15.60
C SER A 124 -1.94 -3.17 15.78
N GLY A 125 -1.35 -3.67 14.69
CA GLY A 125 -0.73 -4.99 14.56
C GLY A 125 -1.60 -5.92 13.70
N GLY A 126 -0.98 -6.71 12.83
CA GLY A 126 -1.66 -7.37 11.69
C GLY A 126 -0.95 -7.00 10.38
N ASP A 127 -1.11 -7.77 9.34
CA ASP A 127 -0.33 -7.63 8.11
C ASP A 127 -1.14 -6.94 6.99
N VAL A 128 -0.46 -6.17 6.16
CA VAL A 128 -1.02 -5.52 4.98
C VAL A 128 -0.29 -6.03 3.74
N SER A 129 -1.03 -6.58 2.78
CA SER A 129 -0.49 -7.03 1.50
C SER A 129 -1.27 -6.41 0.34
N LEU A 130 -0.65 -5.46 -0.34
CA LEU A 130 -1.19 -4.76 -1.51
C LEU A 130 -0.42 -5.19 -2.76
N SER A 131 -1.10 -5.80 -3.73
CA SER A 131 -0.42 -6.29 -4.93
C SER A 131 -1.21 -6.21 -6.22
N ASP A 132 -0.50 -6.09 -7.35
CA ASP A 132 -1.12 -6.04 -8.69
C ASP A 132 -2.20 -4.96 -8.81
N LEU A 133 -1.91 -3.77 -8.26
CA LEU A 133 -2.85 -2.66 -8.21
C LEU A 133 -2.51 -1.61 -9.25
N GLU A 134 -3.54 -1.02 -9.85
CA GLU A 134 -3.40 0.23 -10.59
C GLU A 134 -4.21 1.32 -9.90
N LEU A 135 -3.56 2.43 -9.56
CA LEU A 135 -4.16 3.53 -8.80
C LEU A 135 -4.15 4.77 -9.70
N ARG A 136 -5.33 5.33 -10.02
CA ARG A 136 -5.49 6.58 -10.79
C ARG A 136 -6.34 7.64 -10.06
N SER A 137 -5.75 8.75 -9.61
CA SER A 137 -6.54 9.78 -8.90
C SER A 137 -7.60 10.45 -9.82
N ALA A 138 -8.66 11.04 -9.26
CA ALA A 138 -9.60 11.87 -10.05
C ALA A 138 -9.00 13.22 -10.48
N ALA A 139 -7.90 13.63 -9.84
CA ALA A 139 -7.36 14.96 -9.99
C ALA A 139 -6.60 15.06 -11.31
N GLY A 140 -7.29 15.50 -12.36
CA GLY A 140 -6.65 16.21 -13.45
C GLY A 140 -5.95 17.46 -12.88
N CYS A 141 -4.67 17.32 -12.51
CA CYS A 141 -3.75 18.39 -12.17
C CYS A 141 -4.08 19.37 -11.02
N SER A 142 -5.14 19.20 -10.22
CA SER A 142 -5.44 20.16 -9.16
C SER A 142 -4.71 19.84 -7.84
N PHE A 143 -3.40 20.08 -7.80
CA PHE A 143 -2.55 19.89 -6.60
C PHE A 143 -2.97 20.69 -5.36
N ALA A 144 -3.77 21.73 -5.52
CA ALA A 144 -3.96 22.75 -4.48
C ALA A 144 -4.93 22.35 -3.36
N ALA A 145 -5.55 21.17 -3.39
CA ALA A 145 -6.60 20.81 -2.43
C ALA A 145 -6.40 19.47 -1.71
N ASN A 146 -5.50 18.59 -2.16
CA ASN A 146 -5.55 17.21 -1.74
C ASN A 146 -4.21 16.68 -1.23
N SER A 147 -4.25 16.09 -0.03
CA SER A 147 -3.31 15.10 0.47
C SER A 147 -3.45 13.78 -0.31
N ASP A 148 -3.35 13.82 -1.65
CA ASP A 148 -3.61 12.69 -2.55
C ASP A 148 -2.50 11.64 -2.45
N GLU A 149 -2.37 11.00 -1.29
CA GLU A 149 -1.56 9.80 -1.11
C GLU A 149 -2.25 8.62 -1.80
N ALA A 150 -1.53 7.90 -2.65
CA ALA A 150 -2.07 6.71 -3.29
C ALA A 150 -2.31 5.61 -2.24
N ILE A 151 -1.34 5.41 -1.35
CA ILE A 151 -1.38 4.41 -0.28
C ILE A 151 -0.82 5.01 1.00
N VAL A 152 -1.56 4.84 2.10
CA VAL A 152 -1.14 5.13 3.47
C VAL A 152 -1.30 3.86 4.29
N ILE A 153 -0.21 3.37 4.88
CA ILE A 153 -0.20 2.24 5.81
C ILE A 153 0.37 2.73 7.14
N SER A 154 -0.32 2.44 8.24
CA SER A 154 0.14 2.80 9.59
C SER A 154 -0.08 1.64 10.56
N GLY A 155 0.89 1.36 11.42
CA GLY A 155 0.75 0.40 12.52
C GLY A 155 0.67 -1.09 12.12
N ALA A 156 1.11 -1.45 10.90
CA ALA A 156 1.15 -2.84 10.45
C ALA A 156 2.31 -3.61 11.10
N ASN A 157 2.12 -4.91 11.35
CA ASN A 157 3.22 -5.80 11.71
C ASN A 157 4.12 -6.04 10.48
N GLU A 158 3.54 -6.44 9.35
CA GLU A 158 4.21 -6.46 8.06
C GLU A 158 3.42 -5.67 7.01
N ALA A 159 4.09 -4.77 6.29
CA ALA A 159 3.51 -4.04 5.17
C ALA A 159 4.22 -4.43 3.86
N SER A 160 3.52 -5.13 2.97
CA SER A 160 4.00 -5.51 1.65
C SER A 160 3.24 -4.74 0.57
N VAL A 161 3.96 -4.00 -0.28
CA VAL A 161 3.40 -3.29 -1.44
C VAL A 161 4.17 -3.67 -2.70
N ASN A 162 3.54 -4.46 -3.58
CA ASN A 162 4.20 -5.12 -4.69
C ASN A 162 3.48 -4.92 -6.02
N ARG A 163 4.18 -4.54 -7.10
CA ARG A 163 3.58 -4.36 -8.43
C ARG A 163 2.39 -3.38 -8.44
N VAL A 164 2.49 -2.29 -7.69
CA VAL A 164 1.55 -1.18 -7.72
C VAL A 164 1.99 -0.16 -8.76
N ARG A 165 1.09 0.16 -9.69
CA ARG A 165 1.24 1.26 -10.64
C ARG A 165 0.34 2.42 -10.22
N ALA A 166 0.91 3.52 -9.75
CA ALA A 166 0.17 4.72 -9.42
C ALA A 166 0.38 5.79 -10.50
N VAL A 167 -0.71 6.32 -11.05
CA VAL A 167 -0.73 7.30 -12.12
C VAL A 167 -1.49 8.53 -11.64
N ASP A 168 -0.94 9.70 -11.94
CA ASP A 168 -1.54 10.99 -11.61
C ASP A 168 -1.81 11.19 -10.10
N VAL A 169 -0.96 10.63 -9.23
CA VAL A 169 -1.09 10.76 -7.76
C VAL A 169 -0.21 11.88 -7.20
N GLY A 170 -0.64 12.50 -6.09
CA GLY A 170 0.11 13.57 -5.44
C GLY A 170 1.33 13.03 -4.69
N MET A 171 1.11 12.06 -3.82
CA MET A 171 2.16 11.25 -3.18
C MET A 171 1.90 9.77 -3.44
N GLY A 172 2.96 8.99 -3.58
CA GLY A 172 2.88 7.55 -3.85
C GLY A 172 2.45 6.75 -2.61
N ILE A 173 3.43 6.09 -1.99
CA ILE A 173 3.22 5.28 -0.78
C ILE A 173 3.79 6.02 0.43
N ARG A 174 3.01 6.05 1.52
CA ARG A 174 3.43 6.41 2.87
C ARG A 174 3.23 5.21 3.80
N VAL A 175 4.29 4.80 4.49
CA VAL A 175 4.24 3.76 5.52
C VAL A 175 4.78 4.33 6.82
N GLU A 176 3.98 4.23 7.88
CA GLU A 176 4.26 4.75 9.21
C GLU A 176 4.12 3.61 10.23
N GLU A 177 4.87 3.70 11.33
CA GLU A 177 4.71 2.84 12.53
C GLU A 177 4.62 1.32 12.23
N SER A 178 5.20 0.86 11.12
CA SER A 178 5.11 -0.54 10.70
C SER A 178 6.40 -1.30 11.07
N ALA A 179 6.29 -2.52 11.59
CA ALA A 179 7.44 -3.25 12.13
C ALA A 179 8.36 -3.82 11.02
N SER A 180 7.77 -4.28 9.91
CA SER A 180 8.48 -4.72 8.71
C SER A 180 7.83 -4.13 7.46
N VAL A 181 8.64 -3.72 6.48
CA VAL A 181 8.15 -3.10 5.24
C VAL A 181 8.88 -3.69 4.02
N GLU A 182 8.13 -4.27 3.09
CA GLU A 182 8.60 -4.68 1.77
C GLU A 182 7.89 -3.86 0.68
N ILE A 183 8.67 -3.14 -0.14
CA ILE A 183 8.14 -2.38 -1.28
C ILE A 183 8.92 -2.78 -2.51
N SER A 184 8.27 -3.46 -3.46
CA SER A 184 8.93 -4.06 -4.62
C SER A 184 8.14 -3.87 -5.92
N ALA A 185 8.85 -3.75 -7.04
CA ALA A 185 8.27 -3.68 -8.39
C ALA A 185 7.18 -2.60 -8.63
N ASN A 186 7.17 -1.51 -7.86
CA ASN A 186 6.18 -0.43 -7.99
C ASN A 186 6.59 0.62 -9.04
N SER A 187 5.61 1.23 -9.71
CA SER A 187 5.81 2.30 -10.70
C SER A 187 4.94 3.51 -10.39
N PHE A 188 5.52 4.69 -10.43
CA PHE A 188 4.83 5.95 -10.16
C PHE A 188 4.98 6.88 -11.35
N GLU A 189 3.88 7.15 -12.02
CA GLU A 189 3.80 8.08 -13.13
C GLU A 189 3.25 9.40 -12.61
N GLY A 190 4.16 10.38 -12.51
CA GLY A 190 3.79 11.72 -12.08
C GLY A 190 2.72 12.31 -12.99
N SER A 191 1.79 13.05 -12.39
CA SER A 191 0.84 13.81 -13.18
C SER A 191 1.61 14.83 -14.02
N GLY A 192 1.30 14.95 -15.31
CA GLY A 192 1.98 15.87 -16.25
C GLY A 192 1.79 17.36 -15.93
N CYS A 193 1.58 17.69 -14.67
CA CYS A 193 0.95 18.89 -14.14
C CYS A 193 1.96 19.85 -13.48
N GLY A 194 3.26 19.61 -13.59
CA GLY A 194 4.30 20.62 -13.37
C GLY A 194 5.08 20.56 -12.05
N GLU A 195 4.69 19.71 -11.10
CA GLU A 195 5.57 19.28 -10.01
C GLU A 195 5.98 17.83 -10.25
N GLN A 196 7.28 17.56 -10.25
CA GLN A 196 7.78 16.19 -10.35
C GLN A 196 7.23 15.38 -9.17
N GLY A 197 6.37 14.40 -9.46
CA GLY A 197 5.67 13.63 -8.44
C GLY A 197 6.61 13.14 -7.34
N ARG A 198 6.22 13.37 -6.08
CA ARG A 198 6.93 12.81 -4.93
C ARG A 198 6.57 11.33 -4.84
N VAL A 199 7.50 10.49 -5.28
CA VAL A 199 7.27 9.05 -5.44
C VAL A 199 7.10 8.32 -4.11
N MET A 200 7.74 8.80 -3.05
CA MET A 200 7.77 8.08 -1.78
C MET A 200 8.08 9.04 -0.64
N ASP A 201 7.31 8.94 0.44
CA ASP A 201 7.58 9.58 1.71
C ASP A 201 7.62 8.46 2.75
N PHE A 202 8.83 8.05 3.10
CA PHE A 202 9.03 7.18 4.24
C PHE A 202 9.35 8.06 5.43
N ASP A 203 8.48 8.05 6.44
CA ASP A 203 8.86 8.49 7.78
C ASP A 203 8.80 7.26 8.69
N PRO A 204 9.77 6.34 8.58
CA PRO A 204 9.76 5.15 9.41
C PRO A 204 10.09 5.61 10.82
N VAL A 205 9.07 5.66 11.68
CA VAL A 205 9.25 5.94 13.10
C VAL A 205 9.75 4.64 13.76
N PHE A 206 11.07 4.46 13.80
CA PHE A 206 11.65 3.38 14.59
C PHE A 206 11.66 3.77 16.06
N HIS A 207 10.84 3.11 16.87
CA HIS A 207 10.95 3.19 18.32
C HIS A 207 12.04 2.24 18.80
N ASN A 208 13.21 2.79 19.18
CA ASN A 208 14.17 2.01 19.96
C ASN A 208 13.67 1.85 21.42
N GLU A 209 14.22 0.89 22.17
CA GLU A 209 13.88 0.67 23.59
C GLU A 209 14.08 1.91 24.49
N SER A 210 14.81 2.93 24.00
CA SER A 210 15.02 4.22 24.67
C SER A 210 14.02 5.32 24.31
N GLY A 211 13.09 5.11 23.37
CA GLY A 211 12.06 6.08 22.98
C GLY A 211 12.58 7.29 22.20
N GLU A 212 13.74 7.18 21.55
CA GLU A 212 14.24 8.23 20.63
C GLU A 212 13.72 7.97 19.21
N LEU A 213 13.25 9.05 18.56
CA LEU A 213 12.72 9.05 17.20
C LEU A 213 13.88 9.17 16.20
N GLU A 214 14.08 8.16 15.36
CA GLU A 214 14.92 8.26 14.17
C GLU A 214 14.06 7.98 12.94
N GLY A 215 13.72 9.04 12.19
CA GLY A 215 13.04 8.96 10.89
C GLY A 215 14.03 9.17 9.75
N SER A 216 13.88 8.42 8.65
CA SER A 216 14.67 8.59 7.43
C SER A 216 13.82 8.57 6.17
N LEU A 217 13.91 9.67 5.44
CA LEU A 217 13.16 9.98 4.23
C LEU A 217 13.91 9.54 2.97
N PHE A 218 13.33 8.61 2.19
CA PHE A 218 13.87 8.21 0.89
C PHE A 218 12.99 8.71 -0.25
N PHE A 219 13.61 9.38 -1.23
CA PHE A 219 12.97 9.76 -2.49
C PHE A 219 13.63 9.02 -3.65
N ILE A 220 12.82 8.37 -4.51
CA ILE A 220 13.30 7.82 -5.80
C ILE A 220 12.39 8.38 -6.89
N SER A 221 12.83 9.40 -7.64
CA SER A 221 12.12 9.87 -8.84
C SER A 221 12.68 9.18 -10.09
N GLN A 222 11.82 8.56 -10.90
CA GLN A 222 12.21 7.81 -12.13
C GLN A 222 11.76 8.47 -13.44
N ASN A 223 11.74 9.80 -13.53
CA ASN A 223 11.54 10.45 -14.83
C ASN A 223 12.71 11.37 -15.22
N ASP A 224 13.25 11.08 -16.42
CA ASP A 224 14.48 11.55 -17.06
C ASP A 224 15.81 11.09 -16.44
N PHE A 225 16.82 10.91 -17.29
CA PHE A 225 18.17 10.40 -17.01
C PHE A 225 18.98 11.21 -15.95
N ASP A 226 18.35 12.13 -15.24
CA ASP A 226 18.86 12.80 -14.07
C ASP A 226 18.06 12.35 -12.85
N LEU A 227 18.53 11.28 -12.19
CA LEU A 227 18.17 11.03 -10.79
C LEU A 227 18.68 12.24 -9.98
N ALA A 228 17.84 13.25 -9.81
CA ALA A 228 18.10 14.38 -8.93
C ALA A 228 17.84 13.91 -7.50
N VAL A 229 18.87 13.32 -6.88
CA VAL A 229 18.91 13.20 -5.43
C VAL A 229 19.15 14.62 -4.93
N GLY A 230 18.10 15.29 -4.49
CA GLY A 230 18.26 16.54 -3.72
C GLY A 230 19.12 16.24 -2.49
N ASP A 231 19.94 17.19 -2.06
CA ASP A 231 20.82 17.06 -0.90
C ASP A 231 20.04 16.56 0.32
N VAL A 232 20.22 15.28 0.67
CA VAL A 232 19.65 14.70 1.88
C VAL A 232 20.56 15.06 3.05
N HIS A 233 20.18 16.10 3.78
CA HIS A 233 20.85 16.45 5.03
C HIS A 233 20.27 15.63 6.18
N PHE A 234 21.06 14.70 6.69
CA PHE A 234 20.80 14.09 7.99
C PHE A 234 21.77 14.68 9.03
N ARG A 235 21.30 14.89 10.27
CA ARG A 235 22.15 15.35 11.37
C ARG A 235 22.42 14.22 12.36
N ASN A 236 23.72 14.02 12.60
CA ASN A 236 24.35 13.47 13.80
C ASN A 236 24.21 11.95 14.03
N LEU A 237 25.26 11.19 13.71
CA LEU A 237 25.87 10.12 14.53
C LEU A 237 27.18 9.66 13.83
N GLN A 238 28.23 9.33 14.59
CA GLN A 238 29.58 9.06 14.06
C GLN A 238 29.87 7.55 13.93
N GLY A 239 30.28 7.09 12.73
CA GLY A 239 30.89 5.76 12.51
C GLY A 239 31.06 5.39 11.02
N PRO A 240 32.03 4.52 10.64
CA PRO A 240 32.26 4.13 9.24
C PRO A 240 31.39 2.94 8.78
N ALA A 241 30.82 3.03 7.57
CA ALA A 241 30.18 1.94 6.84
C ALA A 241 31.07 1.42 5.70
N THR A 242 30.91 0.16 5.29
CA THR A 242 31.66 -0.45 4.18
C THR A 242 30.72 -0.83 3.05
N LEU A 243 30.97 -0.32 1.84
CA LEU A 243 30.24 -0.69 0.63
C LEU A 243 30.96 -1.82 -0.09
N THR A 244 30.24 -2.84 -0.56
CA THR A 244 30.77 -3.78 -1.55
C THR A 244 30.14 -3.44 -2.89
N SER A 245 30.87 -2.71 -3.74
CA SER A 245 30.43 -2.43 -5.10
C SER A 245 30.77 -3.61 -6.01
N ASP A 246 29.84 -3.99 -6.89
CA ASP A 246 30.12 -4.86 -8.03
C ASP A 246 31.03 -4.09 -9.02
N PRO A 247 32.25 -4.59 -9.32
CA PRO A 247 33.20 -3.89 -10.19
C PRO A 247 32.77 -3.81 -11.66
N ASP A 248 31.77 -4.59 -12.10
CA ASP A 248 31.33 -4.62 -13.50
C ASP A 248 30.23 -3.59 -13.82
N LEU A 249 29.79 -2.79 -12.84
CA LEU A 249 28.83 -1.72 -13.07
C LEU A 249 29.52 -0.39 -13.41
N PRO A 250 28.93 0.42 -14.32
CA PRO A 250 29.46 1.75 -14.62
C PRO A 250 29.50 2.61 -13.35
N SER A 251 30.60 3.35 -13.17
CA SER A 251 30.83 4.18 -11.98
C SER A 251 29.76 5.26 -11.84
N PHE A 252 28.83 5.08 -10.92
CA PHE A 252 27.93 6.13 -10.47
C PHE A 252 28.56 6.84 -9.26
N SER A 253 28.88 8.13 -9.39
CA SER A 253 29.23 8.95 -8.23
C SER A 253 27.94 9.44 -7.57
N ARG A 254 27.47 8.75 -6.54
CA ARG A 254 26.38 9.24 -5.67
C ARG A 254 26.78 9.07 -4.22
N HIS A 255 26.60 10.14 -3.45
CA HIS A 255 26.70 10.09 -1.99
C HIS A 255 25.47 9.36 -1.46
N ALA A 256 25.64 8.09 -1.12
CA ALA A 256 24.76 7.42 -0.19
C ALA A 256 25.42 7.46 1.19
N VAL A 257 24.76 8.09 2.15
CA VAL A 257 25.19 8.09 3.56
C VAL A 257 24.47 6.93 4.23
N PHE A 258 25.23 5.92 4.64
CA PHE A 258 24.70 4.73 5.31
C PHE A 258 24.97 4.82 6.81
N TYR A 259 23.97 4.42 7.59
CA TYR A 259 24.08 4.30 9.04
C TYR A 259 24.49 2.89 9.46
N PRO A 260 25.17 2.73 10.62
CA PRO A 260 25.39 1.42 11.20
C PRO A 260 24.04 0.74 11.47
N GLY A 261 23.91 -0.55 11.14
CA GLY A 261 22.71 -1.33 11.47
C GLY A 261 21.63 -1.41 10.38
N VAL A 262 21.85 -0.85 9.19
CA VAL A 262 20.92 -0.99 8.06
C VAL A 262 21.63 -1.66 6.88
N SER A 263 21.03 -2.71 6.35
CA SER A 263 21.42 -3.32 5.09
C SER A 263 20.48 -2.84 3.98
N VAL A 264 21.06 -2.29 2.91
CA VAL A 264 20.34 -1.86 1.70
C VAL A 264 20.83 -2.71 0.54
N THR A 265 19.93 -3.45 -0.10
CA THR A 265 20.22 -4.23 -1.30
C THR A 265 19.70 -3.48 -2.53
N ILE A 266 20.56 -3.27 -3.53
CA ILE A 266 20.20 -2.69 -4.82
C ILE A 266 20.55 -3.69 -5.91
N GLU A 267 19.60 -3.99 -6.80
CA GLU A 267 19.80 -4.89 -7.94
C GLU A 267 19.26 -4.20 -9.21
N HIS A 268 20.07 -4.17 -10.28
CA HIS A 268 19.71 -3.54 -11.55
C HIS A 268 19.20 -2.09 -11.45
N ALA A 269 19.81 -1.28 -10.55
CA ALA A 269 19.41 0.10 -10.23
C ALA A 269 18.04 0.24 -9.53
N ASN A 270 17.45 -0.86 -9.08
CA ASN A 270 16.25 -0.85 -8.25
C ASN A 270 16.63 -1.15 -6.80
N LEU A 271 15.99 -0.44 -5.86
CA LEU A 271 16.03 -0.81 -4.45
C LEU A 271 15.28 -2.14 -4.29
N VAL A 272 15.97 -3.15 -3.76
CA VAL A 272 15.41 -4.51 -3.60
C VAL A 272 14.97 -4.76 -2.17
N SER A 273 15.75 -4.32 -1.18
CA SER A 273 15.40 -4.49 0.22
C SER A 273 16.09 -3.47 1.11
N VAL A 274 15.42 -3.11 2.20
CA VAL A 274 16.02 -2.42 3.35
C VAL A 274 15.70 -3.28 4.57
N SER A 275 16.72 -3.64 5.35
CA SER A 275 16.54 -4.46 6.55
C SER A 275 17.39 -3.91 7.68
N ALA A 276 16.87 -3.97 8.90
CA ALA A 276 17.69 -3.79 10.09
C ALA A 276 18.65 -4.98 10.20
N LEU A 277 19.91 -4.71 10.53
CA LEU A 277 20.85 -5.74 10.96
C LEU A 277 20.58 -6.02 12.44
N ASP A 278 20.28 -7.27 12.77
CA ASP A 278 20.19 -7.78 14.15
C ASP A 278 21.45 -7.48 14.98
#